data_AF-A0A7S1HRD5-F1
#
_entry.id   AF-A0A7S1HRD5-F1
#
_cell.length_a   1.000
_cell.length_b   1.000
_cell.length_c   1.000
_cell.angle_alpha   90.00
_cell.angle_beta   90.00
_cell.angle_gamma   90.00
#
_symmetry.space_group_name_H-M   'P 1'
#
loop_
_entity.id
_entity.type
_entity.pdbx_description
1 polymer ?
#
loop_
_entity_poly.entity_id
_entity_poly.type
_entity_poly.pdbx_seq_one_letter_code
_entity_poly.pdbx_strand_id
1 'polypeptide(L)'
;GDLHGDLSKARRALALAGLVDPETLDWVGGETVAVQMGDILDRGDEEVAIFELLEKLKAQAKRAGGALHVLLGNHDVMNVDGDFRYVTRGAYEESARWAVAAGETPK
;
A
#
# COMPACT_ATOMS: atom_id res chain seq x y z
N GLY A 1 1.52 9.73 -4.90
CA GLY A 1 2.76 10.13 -4.21
C GLY A 1 3.01 9.19 -3.07
N ASP A 2 3.96 9.56 -2.23
CA ASP A 2 4.56 8.73 -1.20
C ASP A 2 3.57 8.45 -0.07
N LEU A 3 3.47 7.17 0.33
CA LEU A 3 2.56 6.73 1.39
C LEU A 3 3.29 6.40 2.68
N HIS A 4 4.52 5.87 2.59
CA HIS A 4 5.44 5.68 3.70
C HIS A 4 4.79 5.07 4.96
N GLY A 5 4.14 3.92 4.79
CA GLY A 5 3.54 3.16 5.89
C GLY A 5 2.46 3.90 6.69
N ASP A 6 1.90 5.02 6.21
CA ASP A 6 0.83 5.78 6.85
C ASP A 6 -0.52 5.44 6.22
N LEU A 7 -1.16 4.38 6.73
CA LEU A 7 -2.42 3.87 6.19
C LEU A 7 -3.56 4.89 6.32
N SER A 8 -3.57 5.66 7.41
CA SER A 8 -4.57 6.71 7.64
C SER A 8 -4.51 7.80 6.56
N LYS A 9 -3.31 8.30 6.24
CA LYS A 9 -3.12 9.26 5.15
C LYS A 9 -3.41 8.65 3.79
N ALA A 10 -3.04 7.39 3.56
CA ALA A 10 -3.35 6.70 2.31
C ALA A 10 -4.87 6.63 2.07
N ARG A 11 -5.64 6.17 3.07
CA ARG A 11 -7.12 6.12 3.03
C ARG A 11 -7.73 7.48 2.76
N ARG A 12 -7.27 8.51 3.48
CA ARG A 12 -7.75 9.89 3.30
C ARG A 12 -7.44 10.43 1.91
N ALA A 13 -6.22 10.20 1.39
CA ALA A 13 -5.82 10.68 0.08
C ALA A 13 -6.66 10.02 -1.04
N LEU A 14 -6.89 8.71 -0.95
CA LEU A 14 -7.73 7.97 -1.90
C LEU A 14 -9.19 8.45 -1.87
N ALA A 15 -9.74 8.71 -0.68
CA ALA A 15 -11.10 9.23 -0.52
C ALA A 15 -11.23 10.66 -1.05
N LEU A 16 -10.27 11.54 -0.75
CA LEU A 16 -10.22 12.92 -1.26
C LEU A 16 -10.10 12.95 -2.80
N ALA A 17 -9.42 11.98 -3.39
CA ALA A 17 -9.32 11.82 -4.83
C ALA A 17 -10.59 11.22 -5.48
N GLY A 18 -11.60 10.85 -4.70
CA GLY A 18 -12.83 10.22 -5.20
C GLY A 18 -12.63 8.80 -5.73
N LEU A 19 -11.54 8.13 -5.33
CA LEU A 19 -11.23 6.78 -5.80
C LEU A 19 -11.88 5.70 -4.93
N VAL A 20 -12.10 5.99 -3.64
CA VAL A 20 -12.69 5.05 -2.68
C VAL A 20 -13.82 5.67 -1.87
N ASP A 21 -14.76 4.84 -1.44
CA ASP A 21 -15.73 5.17 -0.41
C ASP A 21 -15.02 5.42 0.93
N PRO A 22 -15.26 6.55 1.63
CA PRO A 22 -14.56 6.87 2.88
C PRO A 22 -14.83 5.90 4.04
N GLU A 23 -15.96 5.20 4.03
CA GLU A 23 -16.37 4.28 5.11
C GLU A 23 -15.97 2.84 4.78
N THR A 24 -16.28 2.36 3.57
CA THR A 24 -16.04 0.96 3.19
C THR A 24 -14.65 0.72 2.59
N LEU A 25 -13.99 1.79 2.13
CA LEU A 25 -12.73 1.73 1.37
C LEU A 25 -12.84 0.81 0.15
N ASP A 26 -14.01 0.77 -0.47
CA ASP A 26 -14.21 0.13 -1.77
C ASP A 26 -14.02 1.13 -2.89
N TRP A 27 -13.55 0.66 -4.04
CA TRP A 27 -13.40 1.48 -5.24
C TRP A 27 -14.73 2.08 -5.69
N VAL A 28 -14.78 3.40 -5.80
CA VAL A 28 -15.90 4.18 -6.36
C VAL A 28 -15.48 5.06 -7.54
N GLY A 29 -14.21 4.99 -7.95
CA GLY A 29 -13.66 5.79 -9.05
C GLY A 29 -14.15 5.40 -10.46
N GLY A 30 -15.05 4.42 -10.60
CA GLY A 30 -15.58 3.98 -11.90
C GLY A 30 -14.47 3.56 -12.88
N GLU A 31 -14.50 4.13 -14.09
CA GLU A 31 -13.53 3.90 -15.17
C GLU A 31 -12.21 4.67 -15.00
N THR A 32 -12.02 5.36 -13.88
CA THR A 32 -10.80 6.15 -13.62
C THR A 32 -9.54 5.28 -13.66
N VAL A 33 -8.49 5.80 -14.28
CA VAL A 33 -7.13 5.25 -14.19
C VAL A 33 -6.34 6.05 -13.16
N ALA A 34 -5.95 5.41 -12.06
CA ALA A 34 -5.13 5.98 -11.01
C ALA A 34 -3.73 5.38 -11.03
N VAL A 35 -2.72 6.20 -10.73
CA VAL A 35 -1.32 5.78 -10.62
C VAL A 35 -0.79 6.18 -9.23
N GLN A 36 -0.49 5.17 -8.41
CA GLN A 36 0.30 5.31 -7.19
C GLN A 36 1.79 5.30 -7.63
N MET A 37 2.56 6.29 -7.16
CA MET A 37 3.87 6.64 -7.74
C MET A 37 5.07 5.95 -7.05
N GLY A 38 4.85 4.93 -6.23
CA GLY A 38 5.88 4.31 -5.39
C GLY A 38 6.02 4.95 -4.01
N ASP A 39 7.06 4.53 -3.28
CA ASP A 39 7.37 4.92 -1.91
C ASP A 39 6.21 4.57 -0.96
N ILE A 40 5.84 3.29 -0.97
CA ILE A 40 4.88 2.71 -0.03
C ILE A 40 5.57 2.37 1.28
N LEU A 41 6.76 1.79 1.18
CA LEU A 41 7.58 1.35 2.31
C LEU A 41 8.27 2.52 3.05
N ASP A 42 8.78 2.20 4.23
CA ASP A 42 9.54 3.01 5.17
C ASP A 42 8.77 4.12 5.89
N ARG A 43 9.35 4.58 7.02
CA ARG A 43 8.92 5.73 7.87
C ARG A 43 7.58 5.58 8.62
N GLY A 44 6.72 4.64 8.23
CA GLY A 44 5.48 4.28 8.93
C GLY A 44 5.47 2.82 9.34
N ASP A 45 4.37 2.37 9.95
CA ASP A 45 4.26 1.04 10.59
C ASP A 45 3.16 0.15 9.99
N GLU A 46 2.46 0.63 8.95
CA GLU A 46 1.29 0.00 8.35
C GLU A 46 1.50 -0.28 6.84
N GLU A 47 2.67 -0.77 6.48
CA GLU A 47 3.12 -1.00 5.10
C GLU A 47 2.36 -2.16 4.44
N VAL A 48 2.26 -3.29 5.15
CA VAL A 48 1.56 -4.48 4.65
C VAL A 48 0.08 -4.18 4.46
N ALA A 49 -0.53 -3.48 5.42
CA ALA A 49 -1.93 -3.07 5.33
C ALA A 49 -2.20 -2.14 4.12
N ILE A 50 -1.24 -1.28 3.74
CA ILE A 50 -1.34 -0.45 2.53
C ILE A 50 -1.26 -1.32 1.27
N PHE A 51 -0.35 -2.30 1.21
CA PHE A 51 -0.30 -3.22 0.06
C PHE A 51 -1.60 -4.01 -0.10
N GLU A 52 -2.16 -4.55 1.00
CA GLU A 52 -3.44 -5.26 0.96
C GLU A 52 -4.59 -4.37 0.46
N LEU A 53 -4.62 -3.10 0.91
CA LEU A 53 -5.59 -2.11 0.43
C LEU A 53 -5.43 -1.87 -1.07
N LEU A 54 -4.21 -1.60 -1.55
CA LEU A 54 -3.96 -1.31 -2.97
C LEU A 54 -4.25 -2.54 -3.86
N GLU A 55 -3.94 -3.75 -3.41
CA GLU A 55 -4.27 -5.01 -4.08
C GLU A 55 -5.79 -5.18 -4.23
N LYS A 56 -6.55 -4.97 -3.14
CA LYS A 56 -8.01 -4.97 -3.13
C LYS A 56 -8.57 -3.96 -4.13
N LEU A 57 -8.10 -2.71 -4.07
CA LEU A 57 -8.59 -1.62 -4.91
C LEU A 57 -8.25 -1.83 -6.38
N LYS A 58 -7.07 -2.36 -6.71
CA LYS A 58 -6.67 -2.72 -8.08
C LYS A 58 -7.63 -3.75 -8.69
N ALA A 59 -8.01 -4.76 -7.90
CA ALA A 59 -8.99 -5.75 -8.35
C ALA A 59 -10.39 -5.14 -8.55
N GLN A 60 -10.83 -4.24 -7.67
CA GLN A 60 -12.12 -3.56 -7.78
C GLN A 60 -12.15 -2.57 -8.97
N ALA A 61 -11.10 -1.76 -9.13
CA ALA A 61 -10.96 -0.82 -10.25
C ALA A 61 -11.09 -1.54 -11.59
N LYS A 62 -10.37 -2.66 -11.76
CA LYS A 62 -10.46 -3.49 -12.97
C LYS A 62 -11.88 -3.99 -13.23
N ARG A 63 -12.62 -4.40 -12.21
CA ARG A 63 -14.02 -4.85 -12.35
C ARG A 63 -14.96 -3.70 -12.75
N ALA A 64 -14.65 -2.48 -12.34
CA ALA A 64 -15.41 -1.28 -12.67
C ALA A 64 -15.04 -0.65 -14.03
N GLY A 65 -14.12 -1.25 -14.79
CA GLY A 65 -13.64 -0.72 -16.07
C GLY A 65 -12.48 0.28 -15.95
N GLY A 66 -12.05 0.60 -14.73
CA GLY A 66 -10.90 1.45 -14.46
C GLY A 66 -9.61 0.66 -14.21
N ALA A 67 -8.61 1.35 -13.68
CA ALA A 67 -7.34 0.72 -13.29
C ALA A 67 -6.65 1.46 -12.14
N LEU A 68 -5.92 0.70 -11.32
CA LEU A 68 -4.95 1.24 -10.36
C LEU A 68 -3.59 0.63 -10.65
N HIS A 69 -2.65 1.47 -11.07
CA HIS A 69 -1.25 1.09 -11.28
C HIS A 69 -0.42 1.54 -10.08
N VAL A 70 0.41 0.64 -9.57
CA VAL A 70 1.33 0.91 -8.47
C VAL A 70 2.73 0.80 -9.03
N LEU A 71 3.48 1.90 -8.98
CA LEU A 71 4.88 1.96 -9.43
C LEU A 71 5.82 1.65 -8.27
N LEU A 72 7.09 1.41 -8.59
CA LEU A 72 8.15 1.26 -7.58
C LEU A 72 8.84 2.61 -7.37
N GLY A 73 8.94 3.01 -6.11
CA GLY A 73 9.73 4.15 -5.66
C GLY A 73 11.11 3.71 -5.19
N ASN A 74 11.95 4.67 -4.82
CA ASN A 74 13.30 4.37 -4.35
C ASN A 74 13.28 3.65 -2.99
N HIS A 75 12.33 3.95 -2.11
CA HIS A 75 12.18 3.25 -0.82
C HIS A 75 11.78 1.79 -1.00
N ASP A 76 10.93 1.51 -1.99
CA ASP A 76 10.54 0.14 -2.31
C ASP A 76 11.73 -0.67 -2.84
N VAL A 77 12.53 -0.07 -3.71
CA VAL A 77 13.75 -0.70 -4.26
C VAL A 77 14.82 -0.90 -3.17
N MET A 78 15.02 0.07 -2.28
CA MET A 78 15.98 -0.05 -1.17
C MET A 78 15.66 -1.23 -0.26
N ASN A 79 14.38 -1.41 0.11
CA ASN A 79 13.95 -2.55 0.94
C ASN A 79 14.23 -3.90 0.26
N VAL A 80 13.96 -4.01 -1.04
CA VAL A 80 14.26 -5.24 -1.81
C VAL A 80 15.78 -5.49 -1.90
N ASP A 81 16.59 -4.44 -1.97
CA ASP A 81 18.06 -4.52 -2.00
C ASP A 81 18.69 -4.77 -0.62
N GLY A 82 17.87 -4.85 0.45
CA GLY A 82 18.33 -5.07 1.82
C GLY A 82 18.81 -3.81 2.54
N ASP A 83 18.55 -2.63 1.97
CA ASP A 83 18.81 -1.35 2.60
C ASP A 83 17.63 -0.92 3.47
N PHE A 84 17.70 -1.25 4.76
CA PHE A 84 16.66 -1.01 5.74
C PHE A 84 16.88 0.24 6.59
N ARG A 85 17.69 1.21 6.12
CA ARG A 85 18.03 2.42 6.91
C ARG A 85 16.82 3.25 7.35
N TYR A 86 15.69 3.13 6.66
CA TYR A 86 14.46 3.89 6.93
C TYR A 86 13.30 3.01 7.44
N VAL A 87 13.53 1.71 7.61
CA VAL A 87 12.54 0.79 8.16
C VAL A 87 12.38 1.06 9.65
N THR A 88 11.14 1.23 10.09
CA THR A 88 10.84 1.36 11.51
C THR A 88 10.80 0.00 12.18
N ARG A 89 10.92 -0.02 13.50
CA ARG A 89 10.70 -1.27 14.25
C ARG A 89 9.28 -1.81 14.05
N GLY A 90 8.28 -0.92 13.97
CA GLY A 90 6.88 -1.29 13.79
C GLY A 90 6.62 -1.96 12.44
N ALA A 91 7.15 -1.41 11.35
CA ALA A 91 7.10 -2.00 10.01
C ALA A 91 7.74 -3.40 9.98
N TYR A 92 8.92 -3.56 10.59
CA TYR A 92 9.57 -4.87 10.67
C TYR A 92 8.70 -5.90 11.40
N GLU A 93 8.09 -5.50 12.52
CA GLU A 93 7.21 -6.37 13.29
C GLU A 93 5.90 -6.68 12.56
N GLU A 94 5.33 -5.72 11.81
CA GLU A 94 4.18 -5.94 10.94
C GLU A 94 4.49 -6.99 9.87
N SER A 95 5.60 -6.82 9.17
CA SER A 95 6.08 -7.76 8.15
C SER A 95 6.32 -9.16 8.74
N ALA A 96 6.96 -9.26 9.91
CA ALA A 96 7.17 -10.54 10.59
C ALA A 96 5.86 -11.23 10.99
N ARG A 97 4.88 -10.47 11.50
CA ARG A 97 3.54 -11.02 11.82
C ARG A 97 2.84 -11.54 10.56
N TRP A 98 2.92 -10.79 9.47
CA TRP A 98 2.36 -11.21 8.18
C TRP A 98 3.02 -12.49 7.67
N ALA A 99 4.35 -12.58 7.71
CA ALA A 99 5.09 -13.77 7.28
C ALA A 99 4.67 -15.02 8.07
N VAL A 100 4.55 -14.91 9.40
CA VAL A 100 4.04 -16.03 10.23
C VAL A 100 2.60 -16.40 9.84
N ALA A 101 1.72 -15.43 9.62
CA ALA A 101 0.34 -15.68 9.21
C ALA A 101 0.25 -16.33 7.82
N ALA A 102 1.19 -16.02 6.93
CA ALA A 102 1.36 -16.65 5.61
C ALA A 102 1.99 -18.05 5.67
N GLY A 103 2.39 -18.54 6.85
CA GLY A 103 3.06 -19.84 7.03
C GLY A 103 4.56 -19.81 6.72
N GLU A 104 5.15 -18.63 6.60
CA GLU A 104 6.58 -18.45 6.41
C GLU A 104 7.31 -18.42 7.76
N THR A 105 8.58 -18.81 7.76
CA THR A 105 9.46 -18.65 8.93
C THR A 105 10.22 -17.32 8.79
N PRO A 106 9.98 -16.32 9.65
CA PRO A 106 10.73 -15.06 9.60
C PRO A 106 12.23 -15.34 9.78
N LYS A 107 13.06 -14.66 8.98
CA LYS A 107 14.52 -14.75 9.07
C LYS A 107 15.09 -13.80 10.12
#